data_AF-A0A4Z0E469-F1
#
_entry.id   AF-A0A4Z0E469-F1
#
_cell.length_a   1.000
_cell.length_b   1.000
_cell.length_c   1.000
_cell.angle_alpha   90.00
_cell.angle_beta   90.00
_cell.angle_gamma   90.00
#
_symmetry.space_group_name_H-M   'P 1'
#
loop_
_entity.id
_entity.type
_entity.pdbx_description
1 polymer ?
#
loop_
_entity_poly.entity_id
_entity_poly.type
_entity_poly.pdbx_seq_one_letter_code
_entity_poly.pdbx_strand_id
1 'polypeptide(L)'
;MMIEIDELDFRRYSPAQLAAVRPKLERLADITRRNLRLLDGVLGVEAEDSALRRKHELVRAELAETHSRIETMRHDLATARSWIDQLQGRLASIEDDEEDKLYRSVGLAATAHTVVIAAARRALLQHHHPDRQPSEKKAAATASFQAVCTAFQKIKELRG
;
A
#
# COMPACT_ATOMS: atom_id res chain seq x y z
N MET A 1 -55.03 25.47 -0.56
CA MET A 1 -56.39 24.92 -0.61
C MET A 1 -56.45 23.96 -1.78
N MET A 2 -56.22 22.66 -1.52
CA MET A 2 -56.36 21.58 -2.50
C MET A 2 -57.83 21.13 -2.44
N ILE A 3 -58.59 21.31 -3.52
CA ILE A 3 -59.93 20.72 -3.62
C ILE A 3 -59.69 19.31 -4.18
N GLU A 4 -59.92 18.30 -3.37
CA GLU A 4 -59.89 16.90 -3.82
C GLU A 4 -61.09 16.67 -4.74
N ILE A 5 -60.87 15.95 -5.85
CA ILE A 5 -61.89 15.72 -6.89
C ILE A 5 -63.16 15.05 -6.32
N ASP A 6 -63.03 14.38 -5.17
CA ASP A 6 -64.11 13.72 -4.45
C ASP A 6 -65.11 14.69 -3.79
N GLU A 7 -64.84 16.00 -3.73
CA GLU A 7 -65.76 17.02 -3.20
C GLU A 7 -66.68 17.66 -4.27
N LEU A 8 -66.55 17.26 -5.54
CA LEU A 8 -67.33 17.84 -6.63
C LEU A 8 -68.70 17.12 -6.78
N ASP A 9 -69.76 17.69 -6.20
CA ASP A 9 -71.13 17.17 -6.35
C ASP A 9 -71.74 17.52 -7.71
N PHE A 10 -71.70 16.56 -8.64
CA PHE A 10 -72.28 16.71 -9.98
C PHE A 10 -73.75 16.29 -10.08
N ARG A 11 -74.41 15.88 -8.98
CA ARG A 11 -75.79 15.33 -9.01
C ARG A 11 -76.85 16.34 -9.48
N ARG A 12 -76.52 17.64 -9.47
CA ARG A 12 -77.43 18.73 -9.89
C ARG A 12 -77.36 19.07 -11.39
N TYR A 13 -76.48 18.43 -12.16
CA TYR A 13 -76.27 18.72 -13.57
C TYR A 13 -76.75 17.59 -14.46
N SER A 14 -77.36 17.92 -15.60
CA SER A 14 -77.75 16.91 -16.58
C SER A 14 -76.54 16.36 -17.34
N PRO A 15 -76.60 15.13 -17.86
CA PRO A 15 -75.51 14.55 -18.67
C PRO A 15 -75.11 15.42 -19.87
N ALA A 16 -76.07 16.10 -20.50
CA ALA A 16 -75.80 17.03 -21.61
C ALA A 16 -75.02 18.28 -21.16
N GLN A 17 -75.31 18.80 -19.95
CA GLN A 17 -74.57 19.94 -19.38
C GLN A 17 -73.13 19.54 -19.03
N LEU A 18 -72.92 18.35 -18.47
CA LEU A 18 -71.59 17.82 -18.19
C LEU A 18 -70.79 17.56 -19.47
N ALA A 19 -71.44 17.03 -20.52
CA ALA A 19 -70.82 16.83 -21.82
C ALA A 19 -70.40 18.15 -22.48
N ALA A 20 -71.18 19.23 -22.30
CA ALA A 20 -70.85 20.55 -22.82
C ALA A 20 -69.64 21.21 -22.12
N VAL A 21 -69.39 20.86 -20.85
CA VAL A 21 -68.30 21.44 -20.04
C VAL A 21 -67.01 20.61 -20.11
N ARG A 22 -67.10 19.30 -20.36
CA ARG A 22 -65.95 18.38 -20.52
C ARG A 22 -64.81 18.94 -21.41
N PRO A 23 -65.04 19.41 -22.65
CA PRO A 23 -63.94 19.89 -23.49
C PRO A 23 -63.25 21.13 -22.91
N LYS A 24 -63.94 21.95 -22.11
CA LYS A 24 -63.35 23.10 -21.43
C LYS A 24 -62.47 22.66 -20.26
N LEU A 25 -62.87 21.63 -19.53
CA LEU A 25 -62.08 21.05 -18.44
C LEU A 25 -60.83 20.34 -18.95
N GLU A 26 -60.94 19.61 -20.07
CA GLU A 26 -59.79 18.98 -20.73
C GLU A 26 -58.78 20.05 -21.18
N ARG A 27 -59.27 21.12 -21.84
CA ARG A 27 -58.43 22.25 -22.23
C ARG A 27 -57.77 22.92 -21.02
N LEU A 28 -58.49 23.09 -19.92
CA LEU A 28 -57.94 23.67 -18.69
C LEU A 28 -56.87 22.76 -18.08
N ALA A 29 -57.11 21.45 -18.01
CA ALA A 29 -56.13 20.48 -17.52
C ALA A 29 -54.85 20.48 -18.36
N ASP A 30 -54.98 20.58 -19.69
CA ASP A 30 -53.82 20.67 -20.58
C ASP A 30 -53.03 21.96 -20.39
N ILE A 31 -53.72 23.10 -20.23
CA ILE A 31 -53.08 24.38 -19.91
C ILE A 31 -52.39 24.29 -18.55
N THR A 32 -53.03 23.73 -17.52
CA THR A 32 -52.44 23.60 -16.18
C THR A 32 -51.21 22.69 -16.21
N ARG A 33 -51.26 21.54 -16.89
CA ARG A 33 -50.08 20.67 -17.07
C ARG A 33 -48.94 21.39 -17.79
N ARG A 34 -49.25 22.15 -18.84
CA ARG A 34 -48.27 22.95 -19.57
C ARG A 34 -47.66 24.02 -18.68
N ASN A 35 -48.48 24.73 -17.91
CA ASN A 35 -48.04 25.80 -17.02
C ASN A 35 -47.17 25.26 -15.88
N LEU A 36 -47.50 24.09 -15.33
CA LEU A 36 -46.67 23.42 -14.33
C LEU A 36 -45.29 23.07 -14.89
N ARG A 37 -45.22 22.46 -16.09
CA ARG A 37 -43.92 22.20 -16.75
C ARG A 37 -43.13 23.47 -17.02
N LEU A 38 -43.79 24.56 -17.43
CA LEU A 38 -43.12 25.84 -17.63
C LEU A 38 -42.63 26.44 -16.30
N LEU A 39 -43.40 26.30 -15.22
CA LEU A 39 -43.01 26.70 -13.88
C LEU A 39 -41.80 25.89 -13.40
N ASP A 40 -41.77 24.58 -13.60
CA ASP A 40 -40.61 23.74 -13.26
C ASP A 40 -39.36 24.17 -14.04
N GLY A 41 -39.52 24.56 -15.32
CA GLY A 41 -38.45 25.12 -16.13
C GLY A 41 -37.99 26.53 -15.69
N VAL A 42 -38.91 27.42 -15.30
CA VAL A 42 -38.60 28.78 -14.83
C VAL A 42 -37.97 28.77 -13.44
N LEU A 43 -38.44 27.88 -12.57
CA LEU A 43 -37.88 27.66 -11.23
C LEU A 43 -36.55 26.89 -11.27
N GLY A 44 -36.11 26.44 -12.46
CA GLY A 44 -34.81 25.80 -12.66
C GLY A 44 -34.69 24.40 -12.09
N VAL A 45 -35.78 23.81 -11.58
CA VAL A 45 -35.77 22.55 -10.83
C VAL A 45 -35.24 21.39 -11.70
N GLU A 46 -35.66 21.30 -12.97
CA GLU A 46 -35.16 20.27 -13.89
C GLU A 46 -33.67 20.47 -14.24
N ALA A 47 -33.21 21.72 -14.33
CA ALA A 47 -31.81 22.04 -14.61
C ALA A 47 -30.92 21.72 -13.40
N GLU A 48 -31.36 22.06 -12.20
CA GLU A 48 -30.66 21.75 -10.94
C GLU A 48 -30.57 20.24 -10.68
N ASP A 49 -31.66 19.49 -10.89
CA ASP A 49 -31.68 18.04 -10.77
C ASP A 49 -30.74 17.37 -11.78
N SER A 50 -30.73 17.83 -13.03
CA SER A 50 -29.83 17.30 -14.06
C SER A 50 -28.36 17.60 -13.77
N ALA A 51 -28.05 18.81 -13.27
CA ALA A 51 -26.70 19.21 -12.88
C ALA A 51 -26.23 18.43 -11.64
N LEU A 52 -27.11 18.20 -10.67
CA LEU A 52 -26.83 17.43 -9.47
C LEU A 52 -26.57 15.96 -9.81
N ARG A 53 -27.37 15.36 -10.71
CA ARG A 53 -27.13 14.00 -11.21
C ARG A 53 -25.78 13.87 -11.88
N ARG A 54 -25.42 14.80 -12.77
CA ARG A 54 -24.10 14.80 -13.42
C ARG A 54 -22.96 14.94 -12.41
N LYS A 55 -23.09 15.82 -11.41
CA LYS A 55 -22.10 15.95 -10.32
C LYS A 55 -21.99 14.66 -9.52
N HIS A 56 -23.10 14.02 -9.19
CA HIS A 56 -23.10 12.75 -8.48
C HIS A 56 -22.45 11.62 -9.28
N GLU A 57 -22.73 11.52 -10.58
CA GLU A 57 -22.08 10.56 -11.49
C GLU A 57 -20.57 10.79 -11.57
N LEU A 58 -20.14 12.06 -11.67
CA LEU A 58 -18.74 12.43 -11.71
C LEU A 58 -18.02 12.07 -10.40
N VAL A 59 -18.58 12.44 -9.25
CA VAL A 59 -18.01 12.09 -7.93
C VAL A 59 -17.97 10.57 -7.74
N ARG A 60 -18.97 9.83 -8.24
CA ARG A 60 -18.98 8.37 -8.18
C ARG A 60 -17.88 7.75 -9.05
N ALA A 61 -17.61 8.33 -10.22
CA ALA A 61 -16.51 7.91 -11.07
C ALA A 61 -15.14 8.20 -10.42
N GLU A 62 -14.96 9.40 -9.85
CA GLU A 62 -13.74 9.76 -9.11
C GLU A 62 -13.53 8.86 -7.89
N LEU A 63 -14.59 8.51 -7.16
CA LEU A 63 -14.51 7.58 -6.04
C LEU A 63 -14.07 6.18 -6.50
N ALA A 64 -14.59 5.69 -7.63
CA ALA A 64 -14.19 4.41 -8.19
C ALA A 64 -12.73 4.41 -8.65
N GLU A 65 -12.28 5.50 -9.28
CA GLU A 65 -10.89 5.67 -9.72
C GLU A 65 -9.92 5.72 -8.53
N THR A 66 -10.25 6.51 -7.51
CA THR A 66 -9.43 6.62 -6.29
C THR A 66 -9.37 5.30 -5.53
N HIS A 67 -10.48 4.57 -5.44
CA HIS A 67 -10.48 3.21 -4.87
C HIS A 67 -9.57 2.26 -5.65
N SER A 68 -9.66 2.25 -6.99
CA SER A 68 -8.77 1.45 -7.84
C SER A 68 -7.30 1.77 -7.57
N ARG A 69 -6.96 3.07 -7.49
CA ARG A 69 -5.60 3.53 -7.20
C ARG A 69 -5.13 3.10 -5.81
N ILE A 70 -5.99 3.15 -4.80
CA ILE A 70 -5.67 2.67 -3.45
C ILE A 70 -5.35 1.18 -3.48
N GLU A 71 -6.14 0.37 -4.20
CA GLU A 71 -5.89 -1.07 -4.32
C GLU A 71 -4.57 -1.37 -5.05
N THR A 72 -4.25 -0.63 -6.12
CA THR A 72 -2.94 -0.74 -6.77
C THR A 72 -1.81 -0.39 -5.81
N MET A 73 -1.90 0.74 -5.09
CA MET A 73 -0.87 1.15 -4.13
C MET A 73 -0.72 0.16 -2.97
N ARG A 74 -1.82 -0.46 -2.52
CA ARG A 74 -1.79 -1.54 -1.50
C ARG A 74 -1.04 -2.76 -2.02
N HIS A 75 -1.31 -3.16 -3.26
CA HIS A 75 -0.61 -4.26 -3.91
C HIS A 75 0.89 -3.99 -4.07
N ASP A 76 1.25 -2.79 -4.52
CA ASP A 76 2.64 -2.36 -4.67
C ASP A 76 3.37 -2.35 -3.32
N LEU A 77 2.71 -1.87 -2.26
CA LEU A 77 3.26 -1.86 -0.91
C LEU A 77 3.48 -3.29 -0.37
N ALA A 78 2.51 -4.19 -0.59
CA ALA A 78 2.65 -5.60 -0.21
C ALA A 78 3.83 -6.26 -0.96
N THR A 79 3.97 -5.97 -2.24
CA THR A 79 5.10 -6.47 -3.06
C THR A 79 6.44 -5.93 -2.56
N ALA A 80 6.53 -4.62 -2.30
CA ALA A 80 7.73 -4.00 -1.77
C ALA A 80 8.13 -4.57 -0.40
N ARG A 81 7.15 -4.82 0.49
CA ARG A 81 7.41 -5.50 1.78
C ARG A 81 7.99 -6.90 1.57
N SER A 82 7.39 -7.69 0.69
CA SER A 82 7.92 -9.03 0.39
C SER A 82 9.34 -8.98 -0.15
N TRP A 83 9.69 -7.98 -0.96
CA TRP A 83 11.05 -7.80 -1.45
C TRP A 83 12.03 -7.41 -0.35
N ILE A 84 11.62 -6.54 0.57
CA ILE A 84 12.42 -6.17 1.74
C ILE A 84 12.70 -7.41 2.59
N ASP A 85 11.68 -8.22 2.90
CA ASP A 85 11.84 -9.44 3.69
C ASP A 85 12.82 -10.43 3.01
N GLN A 86 12.71 -10.59 1.69
CA GLN A 86 13.65 -11.43 0.92
C GLN A 86 15.08 -10.89 0.96
N LEU A 87 15.27 -9.57 0.82
CA LEU A 87 16.58 -8.94 0.88
C LEU A 87 17.19 -9.03 2.27
N GLN A 88 16.39 -8.85 3.32
CA GLN A 88 16.83 -9.01 4.70
C GLN A 88 17.24 -10.46 4.98
N GLY A 89 16.47 -11.44 4.52
CA GLY A 89 16.84 -12.86 4.64
C GLY A 89 18.14 -13.20 3.90
N ARG A 90 18.33 -12.63 2.70
CA ARG A 90 19.59 -12.79 1.95
C ARG A 90 20.77 -12.11 2.64
N LEU A 91 20.57 -10.93 3.22
CA LEU A 91 21.61 -10.22 3.96
C LEU A 91 22.04 -11.03 5.18
N ALA A 92 21.08 -11.51 5.99
CA ALA A 92 21.38 -12.35 7.14
C ALA A 92 22.15 -13.62 6.75
N SER A 93 21.75 -14.28 5.65
CA SER A 93 22.49 -15.45 5.14
C SER A 93 23.90 -15.12 4.68
N ILE A 94 24.14 -13.92 4.13
CA ILE A 94 25.49 -13.48 3.72
C ILE A 94 26.33 -13.15 4.95
N GLU A 95 25.76 -12.48 5.95
CA GLU A 95 26.43 -12.15 7.21
C GLU A 95 26.84 -13.42 7.97
N ASP A 96 25.95 -14.40 8.08
CA ASP A 96 26.23 -15.71 8.67
C ASP A 96 27.37 -16.43 7.90
N ASP A 97 27.32 -16.41 6.57
CA ASP A 97 28.36 -17.00 5.71
C ASP A 97 29.73 -16.30 5.87
N GLU A 98 29.74 -14.98 6.02
CA GLU A 98 30.95 -14.18 6.23
C GLU A 98 31.53 -14.42 7.62
N GLU A 99 30.68 -14.50 8.65
CA GLU A 99 31.09 -14.88 10.00
C GLU A 99 31.72 -16.28 9.98
N ASP A 100 31.04 -17.27 9.41
CA ASP A 100 31.57 -18.63 9.33
C ASP A 100 32.89 -18.72 8.56
N LYS A 101 33.05 -17.95 7.47
CA LYS A 101 34.32 -17.87 6.73
C LYS A 101 35.44 -17.28 7.59
N LEU A 102 35.13 -16.26 8.40
CA LEU A 102 36.09 -15.64 9.31
C LEU A 102 36.58 -16.65 10.35
N TYR A 103 35.69 -17.40 11.00
CA TYR A 103 36.11 -18.44 11.95
C TYR A 103 36.89 -19.57 11.27
N ARG A 104 36.45 -20.02 10.08
CA ARG A 104 37.17 -21.04 9.30
C ARG A 104 38.59 -20.60 8.93
N SER A 105 38.82 -19.32 8.67
CA SER A 105 40.16 -18.78 8.34
C SER A 105 41.21 -19.00 9.44
N VAL A 106 40.76 -19.15 10.70
CA VAL A 106 41.62 -19.45 11.86
C VAL A 106 41.41 -20.88 12.39
N GLY A 107 40.76 -21.75 11.60
CA GLY A 107 40.53 -23.15 11.96
C GLY A 107 39.51 -23.36 13.08
N LEU A 108 38.59 -22.42 13.27
CA LEU A 108 37.54 -22.47 14.29
C LEU A 108 36.15 -22.59 13.67
N ALA A 109 35.20 -23.04 14.48
CA ALA A 109 33.77 -22.89 14.20
C ALA A 109 33.24 -21.61 14.86
N ALA A 110 32.19 -21.00 14.32
CA ALA A 110 31.54 -19.83 14.92
C ALA A 110 31.05 -20.10 16.35
N THR A 111 30.69 -21.35 16.65
CA THR A 111 30.27 -21.83 17.98
C THR A 111 31.41 -22.06 18.98
N ALA A 112 32.67 -21.82 18.61
CA ALA A 112 33.81 -22.08 19.48
C ALA A 112 33.73 -21.28 20.80
N HIS A 113 33.99 -21.93 21.94
CA HIS A 113 34.01 -21.25 23.23
C HIS A 113 35.17 -20.24 23.32
N THR A 114 35.01 -19.16 24.10
CA THR A 114 36.01 -18.08 24.25
C THR A 114 37.40 -18.60 24.65
N VAL A 115 37.44 -19.63 25.50
CA VAL A 115 38.69 -20.32 25.90
C VAL A 115 39.39 -20.98 24.71
N VAL A 116 38.64 -21.62 23.80
CA VAL A 116 39.19 -22.26 22.60
C VAL A 116 39.73 -21.20 21.64
N ILE A 117 39.03 -20.08 21.48
CA ILE A 117 39.49 -18.93 20.68
C ILE A 117 40.81 -18.39 21.24
N ALA A 118 40.90 -18.19 22.56
CA ALA A 118 42.11 -17.70 23.20
C ALA A 118 43.29 -18.69 23.05
N ALA A 119 43.03 -20.00 23.16
CA ALA A 119 44.03 -21.03 22.94
C ALA A 119 44.51 -21.07 21.48
N ALA A 120 43.58 -21.05 20.52
CA ALA A 120 43.89 -21.03 19.09
C ALA A 120 44.68 -19.78 18.70
N ARG A 121 44.31 -18.61 19.23
CA ARG A 121 45.06 -17.36 19.04
C ARG A 121 46.51 -17.50 19.51
N ARG A 122 46.74 -18.02 20.72
CA ARG A 122 48.11 -18.22 21.23
C ARG A 122 48.89 -19.19 20.35
N ALA A 123 48.29 -20.33 19.99
CA ALA A 123 48.94 -21.35 19.17
C ALA A 123 49.32 -20.83 17.78
N LEU A 124 48.39 -20.16 17.08
CA LEU A 124 48.62 -19.64 15.72
C LEU A 124 49.62 -18.48 15.71
N LEU A 125 49.56 -17.55 16.67
CA LEU A 125 50.55 -16.47 16.76
C LEU A 125 51.94 -17.00 17.07
N GLN A 126 52.04 -18.04 17.89
CA GLN A 126 53.31 -18.70 18.19
C GLN A 126 53.87 -19.48 16.98
N HIS A 127 52.99 -20.06 16.14
CA HIS A 127 53.37 -20.78 14.92
C HIS A 127 53.82 -19.85 13.79
N HIS A 128 53.11 -18.74 13.58
CA HIS A 128 53.39 -17.77 12.51
C HIS A 128 54.36 -16.65 12.91
N HIS A 129 55.00 -16.73 14.08
CA HIS A 129 55.89 -15.68 14.55
C HIS A 129 57.09 -15.49 13.59
N PRO A 130 57.37 -14.27 13.11
CA PRO A 130 58.39 -14.01 12.10
C PRO A 130 59.81 -14.40 12.56
N ASP A 131 60.09 -14.35 13.86
CA ASP A 131 61.40 -14.72 14.42
C ASP A 131 61.69 -16.23 14.41
N ARG A 132 60.67 -17.07 14.21
CA ARG A 132 60.83 -18.52 14.10
C ARG A 132 61.11 -18.98 12.67
N GLN A 133 60.97 -18.09 11.69
CA GLN A 133 61.09 -18.42 10.29
C GLN A 133 62.45 -18.00 9.74
N PRO A 134 63.05 -18.80 8.84
CA PRO A 134 64.28 -18.44 8.14
C PRO A 134 64.08 -17.13 7.35
N SER A 135 65.16 -16.38 7.14
CA SER A 135 65.16 -15.04 6.52
C SER A 135 64.37 -14.97 5.20
N GLU A 136 64.47 -16.01 4.37
CA GLU A 136 63.75 -16.15 3.10
C GLU A 136 62.23 -16.17 3.23
N LYS A 137 61.71 -16.67 4.37
CA LYS A 137 60.27 -16.79 4.63
C LYS A 137 59.72 -15.71 5.57
N LYS A 138 60.58 -14.82 6.09
CA LYS A 138 60.17 -13.78 7.06
C LYS A 138 59.06 -12.87 6.52
N ALA A 139 59.14 -12.43 5.27
CA ALA A 139 58.11 -11.57 4.68
C ALA A 139 56.73 -12.26 4.64
N ALA A 140 56.68 -13.51 4.18
CA ALA A 140 55.45 -14.32 4.14
C ALA A 140 54.91 -14.63 5.55
N ALA A 141 55.81 -14.86 6.51
CA ALA A 141 55.45 -15.08 7.91
C ALA A 141 54.84 -13.84 8.56
N THR A 142 55.41 -12.65 8.34
CA THR A 142 54.85 -11.38 8.82
C THR A 142 53.46 -11.13 8.25
N ALA A 143 53.27 -11.35 6.94
CA ALA A 143 51.96 -11.22 6.31
C ALA A 143 50.93 -12.19 6.91
N SER A 144 51.31 -13.45 7.12
CA SER A 144 50.46 -14.46 7.74
C SER A 144 50.11 -14.11 9.19
N PHE A 145 51.09 -13.63 9.96
CA PHE A 145 50.91 -13.19 11.34
C PHE A 145 49.94 -12.01 11.43
N GLN A 146 50.08 -11.02 10.54
CA GLN A 146 49.16 -9.88 10.46
C GLN A 146 47.74 -10.33 10.08
N ALA A 147 47.60 -11.24 9.11
CA ALA A 147 46.30 -11.78 8.72
C ALA A 147 45.59 -12.49 9.89
N VAL A 148 46.31 -13.34 10.64
CA VAL A 148 45.79 -14.03 11.82
C VAL A 148 45.40 -13.04 12.93
N CYS A 149 46.27 -12.05 13.23
CA CYS A 149 45.96 -10.98 14.19
C CYS A 149 44.67 -10.23 13.81
N THR A 150 44.52 -9.88 12.53
CA THR A 150 43.35 -9.17 12.01
C THR A 150 42.09 -10.01 12.11
N ALA A 151 42.17 -11.31 11.80
CA ALA A 151 41.04 -12.22 11.92
C ALA A 151 40.56 -12.35 13.38
N PHE A 152 41.47 -12.55 14.34
CA PHE A 152 41.11 -12.63 15.76
C PHE A 152 40.60 -11.30 16.33
N GLN A 153 41.08 -10.16 15.80
CA GLN A 153 40.55 -8.86 16.19
C GLN A 153 39.09 -8.69 15.72
N LYS A 154 38.79 -9.06 14.48
CA LYS A 154 37.42 -9.07 13.96
C LYS A 154 36.50 -10.03 14.72
N ILE A 155 36.97 -11.24 15.04
CA ILE A 155 36.21 -12.20 15.88
C ILE A 155 35.92 -11.62 17.27
N LYS A 156 36.87 -10.87 17.84
CA LYS A 156 36.67 -10.19 19.12
C LYS A 156 35.61 -9.09 19.02
N GLU A 157 35.59 -8.33 17.93
CA GLU A 157 34.59 -7.28 17.66
C GLU A 157 33.18 -7.85 17.46
N LEU A 158 33.04 -9.01 16.81
CA LEU A 158 31.73 -9.68 16.65
C LEU A 158 31.12 -10.19 17.96
N ARG A 159 31.94 -10.39 19.00
CA ARG A 159 31.51 -10.97 20.29
C ARG A 159 31.47 -9.99 21.47
N GLY A 160 32.04 -8.80 21.29
CA GLY A 160 32.17 -7.77 22.33
C GLY A 160 31.06 -6.75 22.25
#